data_AF-A0A7C1ZRU2-F1
#
_entry.id   AF-A0A7C1ZRU2-F1
#
_cell.length_a   1.000
_cell.length_b   1.000
_cell.length_c   1.000
_cell.angle_alpha   90.00
_cell.angle_beta   90.00
_cell.angle_gamma   90.00
#
_symmetry.space_group_name_H-M   'P 1'
#
loop_
_entity.id
_entity.type
_entity.pdbx_description
1 polymer ?
#
loop_
_entity_poly.entity_id
_entity_poly.type
_entity_poly.pdbx_seq_one_letter_code
_entity_poly.pdbx_strand_id
1 'polypeptide(L)'
;MGWVRVPVDELEKLSESDLGKALQAAGAEFTQLSPATAEPVLCDSPESLERESARLFREASIALPSGQAAPARQERSAEQFVRDAAVVAYVLREARGNCECCMKPAPFTKPNGLPYLEVHHVKRLASGGSDKISNAIAVCPNCHRELHLGANSDDIAYSLYTKVGRLVRE
;
A
#
# COMPACT_ATOMS: atom_id res chain seq x y z
N MET A 1 34.78 5.65 36.42
CA MET A 1 34.04 4.55 35.78
C MET A 1 32.72 5.14 35.30
N GLY A 2 32.41 5.01 34.02
CA GLY A 2 31.16 5.49 33.44
C GLY A 2 29.97 4.59 33.79
N TRP A 3 28.77 5.05 33.47
CA TRP A 3 27.52 4.32 33.71
C TRP A 3 26.79 4.10 32.38
N VAL A 4 26.30 2.89 32.16
CA VAL A 4 25.52 2.54 30.96
C VAL A 4 24.10 2.18 31.38
N ARG A 5 23.10 2.90 30.86
CA ARG A 5 21.69 2.52 31.04
C ARG A 5 21.30 1.49 29.98
N VAL A 6 20.78 0.36 30.45
CA VAL A 6 20.30 -0.75 29.62
C VAL A 6 18.79 -0.91 29.83
N PRO A 7 17.96 -0.86 28.79
CA PRO A 7 16.56 -1.26 28.89
C PRO A 7 16.44 -2.71 29.38
N VAL A 8 15.54 -2.98 30.33
CA VAL A 8 15.43 -4.30 30.99
C VAL A 8 15.14 -5.43 29.99
N ASP A 9 14.46 -5.12 28.89
CA ASP A 9 14.12 -6.00 27.77
C ASP A 9 15.29 -6.28 26.79
N GLU A 10 16.39 -5.54 26.93
CA GLU A 10 17.63 -5.71 26.15
C GLU A 10 18.71 -6.47 26.96
N LEU A 11 18.52 -6.61 28.28
CA LEU A 11 19.50 -7.18 29.21
C LEU A 11 19.91 -8.60 28.85
N GLU A 12 18.97 -9.42 28.35
CA GLU A 12 19.21 -10.80 27.92
C GLU A 12 19.86 -10.91 26.54
N LYS A 13 19.87 -9.83 25.75
CA LYS A 13 20.38 -9.79 24.38
C LYS A 13 21.78 -9.20 24.28
N LEU A 14 22.29 -8.64 25.37
CA LEU A 14 23.59 -7.98 25.41
C LEU A 14 24.72 -8.98 25.57
N SER A 15 25.69 -8.92 24.66
CA SER A 15 26.95 -9.62 24.84
C SER A 15 27.91 -8.83 25.74
N GLU A 16 28.87 -9.52 26.37
CA GLU A 16 29.96 -8.85 27.09
C GLU A 16 30.73 -7.86 26.19
N SER A 17 30.81 -8.14 24.89
CA SER A 17 31.46 -7.26 23.91
C SER A 17 30.69 -5.94 23.74
N ASP A 18 29.36 -6.00 23.68
CA ASP A 18 28.50 -4.82 23.51
C ASP A 18 28.56 -3.93 24.76
N LEU A 19 28.53 -4.56 25.94
CA LEU A 19 28.67 -3.85 27.23
C LEU A 19 30.06 -3.20 27.36
N GLY A 20 31.12 -3.92 26.97
CA GLY A 20 32.50 -3.42 26.99
C GLY A 20 32.69 -2.19 26.09
N LYS A 21 32.16 -2.24 24.85
CA LYS A 21 32.18 -1.10 23.91
C LYS A 21 31.40 0.09 24.47
N ALA A 22 30.23 -0.15 25.05
CA ALA A 22 29.39 0.92 25.62
C ALA A 22 30.06 1.60 26.82
N LEU A 23 30.69 0.83 27.72
CA LEU A 23 31.44 1.38 28.85
C LEU A 23 32.67 2.18 28.40
N GLN A 24 33.38 1.70 27.38
CA GLN A 24 34.53 2.39 26.82
C GLN A 24 34.13 3.71 26.13
N ALA A 25 32.98 3.72 25.44
CA ALA A 25 32.40 4.92 24.84
C ALA A 25 31.90 5.93 25.89
N ALA A 26 31.37 5.45 27.03
CA ALA A 26 30.92 6.31 28.12
C ALA A 26 32.10 7.01 28.83
N GLY A 27 33.28 6.40 28.87
CA GLY A 27 34.43 6.95 29.59
C GLY A 27 34.14 7.16 31.09
N ALA A 28 34.14 8.42 31.53
CA ALA A 28 33.74 8.82 32.88
C ALA A 28 32.28 9.34 32.97
N GLU A 29 31.57 9.38 31.84
CA GLU A 29 30.22 9.93 31.72
C GLU A 29 29.14 8.84 31.65
N PHE A 30 27.91 9.27 31.37
CA PHE A 30 26.72 8.43 31.22
C PHE A 30 26.46 8.15 29.73
N THR A 31 26.15 6.89 29.39
CA THR A 31 25.63 6.53 28.06
C THR A 31 24.43 5.60 28.18
N GLN A 32 23.61 5.51 27.13
CA GLN A 32 22.49 4.58 27.07
C GLN A 32 22.71 3.61 25.91
N LEU A 33 22.67 2.31 26.20
CA LEU A 33 22.62 1.28 25.17
C LEU A 33 21.26 1.41 24.46
N SER A 34 21.33 1.77 23.19
CA SER A 34 20.17 1.80 22.31
C SER A 34 20.09 0.46 21.59
N PRO A 35 18.89 -0.10 21.40
CA PRO A 35 18.71 -1.32 20.63
C PRO A 35 19.43 -1.22 19.29
N ALA A 36 20.10 -2.30 18.89
CA ALA A 36 20.63 -2.39 17.53
C ALA A 36 19.46 -2.23 16.56
N THR A 37 19.49 -1.16 15.77
CA THR A 37 18.48 -0.93 14.72
C THR A 37 18.96 -1.60 13.43
N ALA A 38 18.03 -2.15 12.66
CA ALA A 38 18.35 -2.65 11.34
C ALA A 38 18.68 -1.47 10.41
N GLU A 39 19.66 -1.66 9.52
CA GLU A 39 19.94 -0.72 8.45
C GLU A 39 18.74 -0.62 7.48
N PRO A 40 18.48 0.55 6.89
CA PRO A 40 17.36 0.72 5.97
C PRO A 40 17.54 -0.09 4.69
N VAL A 41 16.54 -0.89 4.33
CA VAL A 41 16.45 -1.53 3.01
C VAL A 41 15.82 -0.53 2.04
N LEU A 42 16.64 0.13 1.22
CA LEU A 42 16.19 1.16 0.29
C LEU A 42 15.65 0.53 -0.99
N CYS A 43 14.45 0.93 -1.38
CA CYS A 43 13.79 0.50 -2.60
C CYS A 43 13.52 1.71 -3.50
N ASP A 44 13.86 1.60 -4.77
CA ASP A 44 13.74 2.66 -5.77
C ASP A 44 12.51 2.49 -6.67
N SER A 45 11.68 1.48 -6.39
CA SER A 45 10.51 1.09 -7.17
C SER A 45 9.43 0.41 -6.33
N PRO A 46 8.14 0.57 -6.69
CA PRO A 46 7.04 -0.15 -6.03
C PRO A 46 7.25 -1.66 -6.00
N GLU A 47 7.74 -2.25 -7.10
CA GLU A 47 7.97 -3.69 -7.24
C GLU A 47 9.08 -4.18 -6.32
N SER A 48 10.19 -3.42 -6.22
CA SER A 48 11.26 -3.73 -5.27
C SER A 48 10.78 -3.60 -3.82
N LEU A 49 10.01 -2.55 -3.52
CA LEU A 49 9.46 -2.33 -2.19
C LEU A 49 8.51 -3.46 -1.76
N GLU A 50 7.61 -3.89 -2.64
CA GLU A 50 6.70 -5.00 -2.37
C GLU A 50 7.47 -6.31 -2.15
N ARG A 51 8.46 -6.62 -2.99
CA ARG A 51 9.29 -7.81 -2.84
C ARG A 51 10.08 -7.82 -1.52
N GLU A 52 10.78 -6.74 -1.19
CA GLU A 52 11.59 -6.66 0.03
C GLU A 52 10.73 -6.61 1.28
N SER A 53 9.62 -5.88 1.27
CA SER A 53 8.69 -5.88 2.40
C SER A 53 8.08 -7.27 2.62
N ALA A 54 7.72 -8.00 1.56
CA ALA A 54 7.23 -9.37 1.69
C ALA A 54 8.34 -10.34 2.16
N ARG A 55 9.59 -10.14 1.73
CA ARG A 55 10.75 -10.91 2.21
C ARG A 55 10.93 -10.70 3.72
N LEU A 56 11.04 -9.45 4.15
CA LEU A 56 11.22 -9.05 5.55
C LEU A 56 10.04 -9.47 6.44
N PHE A 57 8.80 -9.36 5.93
CA PHE A 57 7.60 -9.80 6.64
C PHE A 57 7.58 -11.31 6.93
N ARG A 58 8.23 -12.13 6.09
CA ARG A 58 8.34 -13.58 6.28
C ARG A 58 9.49 -13.99 7.19
N GLU A 59 10.35 -13.06 7.61
CA GLU A 59 11.42 -13.36 8.56
C GLU A 59 10.84 -13.64 9.95
N ALA A 60 11.43 -14.57 10.68
CA ALA A 60 10.96 -14.95 12.01
C ALA A 60 11.04 -13.80 13.04
N SER A 61 11.96 -12.87 12.82
CA SER A 61 12.14 -11.67 13.63
C SER A 61 12.74 -10.56 12.77
N ILE A 62 12.09 -9.40 12.75
CA ILE A 62 12.64 -8.17 12.17
C ILE A 62 13.09 -7.25 13.30
N ALA A 63 14.34 -6.79 13.26
CA ALA A 63 14.80 -5.77 14.20
C ALA A 63 14.14 -4.43 13.89
N LEU A 64 14.04 -3.54 14.89
CA LEU A 64 13.46 -2.21 14.71
C LEU A 64 14.25 -1.45 13.64
N PRO A 65 13.65 -1.03 12.51
CA PRO A 65 14.38 -0.34 11.46
C PRO A 65 14.70 1.09 11.88
N SER A 66 15.91 1.54 11.57
CA SER A 66 16.34 2.94 11.79
C SER A 66 15.61 3.92 10.86
N GLY A 67 15.17 3.46 9.68
CA GLY A 67 14.48 4.28 8.69
C GLY A 67 15.37 5.33 8.03
N GLN A 68 14.75 6.29 7.33
CA GLN A 68 15.46 7.38 6.64
C GLN A 68 15.05 8.72 7.26
N ALA A 69 16.01 9.44 7.86
CA ALA A 69 15.77 10.80 8.37
C ALA A 69 15.52 11.82 7.24
N ALA A 70 16.16 11.63 6.09
CA ALA A 70 16.01 12.46 4.89
C ALA A 70 15.95 11.58 3.64
N PRO A 71 14.77 11.05 3.26
CA PRO A 71 14.63 10.19 2.09
C PRO A 71 15.02 10.88 0.78
N ALA A 72 15.73 10.16 -0.10
CA ALA A 72 16.05 10.66 -1.44
C ALA A 72 14.77 10.86 -2.27
N ARG A 73 14.72 11.95 -3.04
CA ARG A 73 13.64 12.19 -4.01
C ARG A 73 13.97 11.51 -5.34
N GLN A 74 12.98 10.88 -5.94
CA GLN A 74 13.07 10.27 -7.27
C GLN A 74 11.98 10.88 -8.16
N GLU A 75 12.36 11.37 -9.34
CA GLU A 75 11.43 11.85 -10.36
C GLU A 75 10.91 10.67 -11.19
N ARG A 76 9.61 10.71 -11.54
CA ARG A 76 8.95 9.71 -12.39
C ARG A 76 7.98 10.38 -13.34
N SER A 77 8.01 10.00 -14.61
CA SER A 77 6.97 10.30 -15.59
C SER A 77 6.01 9.11 -15.69
N ALA A 78 4.74 9.39 -15.98
CA ALA A 78 3.72 8.37 -16.19
C ALA A 78 2.80 8.79 -17.34
N GLU A 79 2.44 7.83 -18.18
CA GLU A 79 1.41 8.02 -19.21
C GLU A 79 0.02 7.87 -18.59
N GLN A 80 -0.93 8.68 -19.05
CA GLN A 80 -2.31 8.63 -18.60
C GLN A 80 -3.25 8.70 -19.80
N PHE A 81 -4.35 7.94 -19.72
CA PHE A 81 -5.41 7.99 -20.70
C PHE A 81 -6.30 9.20 -20.43
N VAL A 82 -6.62 9.95 -21.50
CA VAL A 82 -7.70 10.94 -21.47
C VAL A 82 -9.02 10.19 -21.38
N ARG A 83 -9.81 10.48 -20.34
CA ARG A 83 -11.07 9.78 -20.06
C ARG A 83 -12.28 10.65 -20.38
N ASP A 84 -13.35 10.03 -20.83
CA ASP A 84 -14.65 10.64 -21.04
C ASP A 84 -15.37 10.85 -19.70
N ALA A 85 -15.48 12.11 -19.30
CA ALA A 85 -16.16 12.50 -18.07
C ALA A 85 -17.65 12.10 -18.06
N ALA A 86 -18.30 12.00 -19.22
CA ALA A 86 -19.70 11.58 -19.32
C ALA A 86 -19.86 10.09 -18.96
N VAL A 87 -18.92 9.23 -19.38
CA VAL A 87 -18.89 7.81 -18.99
C VAL A 87 -18.73 7.69 -17.48
N VAL A 88 -17.79 8.43 -16.89
CA VAL A 88 -17.55 8.43 -15.44
C VAL A 88 -18.80 8.87 -14.67
N ALA A 89 -19.40 10.01 -15.06
CA ALA A 89 -20.59 10.54 -14.41
C ALA A 89 -21.79 9.60 -14.51
N TYR A 90 -21.99 8.98 -15.69
CA TYR A 90 -23.05 8.02 -15.91
C TYR A 90 -22.90 6.80 -14.99
N VAL A 91 -21.73 6.17 -14.97
CA VAL A 91 -21.46 4.97 -14.17
C VAL A 91 -21.63 5.23 -12.67
N LEU A 92 -21.13 6.37 -12.17
CA LEU A 92 -21.31 6.74 -10.76
C LEU A 92 -22.78 6.99 -10.39
N ARG A 93 -23.56 7.57 -11.31
CA ARG A 93 -24.99 7.82 -11.10
C ARG A 93 -25.79 6.51 -11.08
N GLU A 94 -25.51 5.60 -12.01
CA GLU A 94 -26.15 4.28 -12.06
C GLU A 94 -25.88 3.45 -10.81
N ALA A 95 -24.68 3.57 -10.24
CA ALA A 95 -24.28 2.87 -9.02
C ALA A 95 -25.03 3.34 -7.76
N ARG A 96 -25.65 4.53 -7.79
CA ARG A 96 -26.44 5.10 -6.67
C ARG A 96 -25.70 5.07 -5.32
N GLY A 97 -24.40 5.30 -5.36
CA GLY A 97 -23.55 5.31 -4.17
C GLY A 97 -23.23 3.93 -3.59
N ASN A 98 -23.53 2.84 -4.29
CA ASN A 98 -23.14 1.48 -3.90
C ASN A 98 -22.08 0.93 -4.86
N CYS A 99 -21.12 0.17 -4.32
CA CYS A 99 -20.13 -0.53 -5.13
C CYS A 99 -20.79 -1.64 -5.95
N GLU A 100 -20.55 -1.68 -7.26
CA GLU A 100 -21.13 -2.68 -8.16
C GLU A 100 -20.43 -4.06 -8.11
N CYS A 101 -19.35 -4.17 -7.33
CA CYS A 101 -18.65 -5.43 -7.09
C CYS A 101 -19.15 -6.14 -5.81
N CYS A 102 -19.10 -5.44 -4.67
CA CYS A 102 -19.46 -5.99 -3.36
C CYS A 102 -20.83 -5.56 -2.83
N MET A 103 -21.56 -4.71 -3.56
CA MET A 103 -22.89 -4.18 -3.21
C MET A 103 -22.95 -3.34 -1.91
N LYS A 104 -21.81 -3.05 -1.29
CA LYS A 104 -21.73 -2.19 -0.09
C LYS A 104 -21.83 -0.70 -0.48
N PRO A 105 -22.36 0.15 0.40
CA PRO A 105 -22.36 1.60 0.19
C PRO A 105 -20.92 2.15 0.10
N ALA A 106 -20.80 3.32 -0.51
CA ALA A 106 -19.55 4.08 -0.54
C ALA A 106 -19.00 4.28 0.88
N PRO A 107 -17.68 4.18 1.07
CA PRO A 107 -17.06 4.26 2.40
C PRO A 107 -17.22 5.64 3.06
N PHE A 108 -17.36 6.70 2.27
CA PHE A 108 -17.56 8.05 2.77
C PHE A 108 -18.18 8.95 1.69
N THR A 109 -18.58 10.15 2.11
CA THR A 109 -19.13 11.21 1.26
C THR A 109 -18.05 12.27 0.99
N LYS A 110 -17.94 12.71 -0.26
CA LYS A 110 -17.01 13.77 -0.68
C LYS A 110 -17.46 15.15 -0.16
N PRO A 111 -16.56 16.14 -0.13
CA PRO A 111 -16.92 17.52 0.23
C PRO A 111 -18.05 18.12 -0.61
N ASN A 112 -18.24 17.65 -1.84
CA ASN A 112 -19.33 18.06 -2.72
C ASN A 112 -20.65 17.28 -2.50
N GLY A 113 -20.76 16.51 -1.41
CA GLY A 113 -21.96 15.76 -1.04
C GLY A 113 -22.16 14.44 -1.81
N LEU A 114 -21.32 14.11 -2.78
CA LEU A 114 -21.45 12.86 -3.55
C LEU A 114 -20.76 11.68 -2.86
N PRO A 115 -21.29 10.45 -2.98
CA PRO A 115 -20.62 9.25 -2.47
C PRO A 115 -19.26 9.04 -3.16
N TYR A 116 -18.28 8.54 -2.40
CA TYR A 116 -16.95 8.22 -2.93
C TYR A 116 -16.90 6.80 -3.50
N LEU A 117 -16.92 6.70 -4.84
CA LEU A 117 -16.61 5.48 -5.58
C LEU A 117 -15.63 5.84 -6.71
N GLU A 118 -14.87 4.85 -7.14
CA GLU A 118 -13.89 4.95 -8.22
C GLU A 118 -14.44 4.22 -9.47
N VAL A 119 -14.28 4.81 -10.65
CA VAL A 119 -14.70 4.16 -11.91
C VAL A 119 -13.55 3.32 -12.45
N HIS A 120 -13.77 2.01 -12.50
CA HIS A 120 -12.85 1.00 -12.99
C HIS A 120 -13.30 0.45 -14.34
N HIS A 121 -12.36 0.29 -15.28
CA HIS A 121 -12.59 -0.40 -16.54
C HIS A 121 -12.26 -1.89 -16.41
N VAL A 122 -13.24 -2.77 -16.63
CA VAL A 122 -13.12 -4.22 -16.40
C VAL A 122 -12.03 -4.82 -17.27
N LYS A 123 -12.04 -4.53 -18.57
CA LYS A 123 -10.85 -4.59 -19.41
C LYS A 123 -10.11 -3.27 -19.26
N ARG A 124 -8.94 -3.30 -18.62
CA ARG A 124 -8.15 -2.09 -18.33
C ARG A 124 -7.79 -1.36 -19.62
N LEU A 125 -7.78 -0.03 -19.59
CA LEU A 125 -7.37 0.80 -20.74
C LEU A 125 -5.94 0.49 -21.20
N ALA A 126 -5.02 0.26 -20.26
CA ALA A 126 -3.64 -0.16 -20.55
C ALA A 126 -3.56 -1.53 -21.27
N SER A 127 -4.62 -2.33 -21.21
CA SER A 127 -4.75 -3.62 -21.89
C SER A 127 -5.67 -3.55 -23.12
N GLY A 128 -5.90 -2.33 -23.65
CA GLY A 128 -6.70 -2.10 -24.84
C GLY A 128 -8.22 -2.16 -24.63
N GLY A 129 -8.69 -2.01 -23.39
CA GLY A 129 -10.13 -1.86 -23.11
C GLY A 129 -10.67 -0.49 -23.53
N SER A 130 -11.96 -0.43 -23.85
CA SER A 130 -12.60 0.81 -24.27
C SER A 130 -13.04 1.70 -23.10
N ASP A 131 -13.04 3.02 -23.30
CA ASP A 131 -13.65 3.96 -22.36
C ASP A 131 -15.15 4.11 -22.66
N LYS A 132 -15.92 3.05 -22.38
CA LYS A 132 -17.37 3.00 -22.60
C LYS A 132 -18.09 2.51 -21.36
N ILE A 133 -19.37 2.85 -21.26
CA ILE A 133 -20.25 2.37 -20.19
C ILE A 133 -20.35 0.83 -20.14
N SER A 134 -20.12 0.16 -21.28
CA SER A 134 -20.11 -1.29 -21.41
C SER A 134 -18.86 -1.97 -20.85
N ASN A 135 -17.84 -1.20 -20.49
CA ASN A 135 -16.59 -1.70 -19.92
C ASN A 135 -16.30 -1.07 -18.54
N ALA A 136 -17.19 -0.23 -18.01
CA ALA A 136 -16.92 0.57 -16.82
C ALA A 136 -17.90 0.31 -15.67
N ILE A 137 -17.37 0.22 -14.45
CA ILE A 137 -18.11 0.02 -13.19
C ILE A 137 -17.67 0.99 -12.11
N ALA A 138 -18.55 1.30 -11.17
CA ALA A 138 -18.25 2.04 -9.95
C ALA A 138 -17.93 1.07 -8.81
N VAL A 139 -16.75 1.23 -8.21
CA VAL A 139 -16.24 0.36 -7.14
C VAL A 139 -15.76 1.15 -5.94
N CYS A 140 -15.83 0.55 -4.75
CA CYS A 140 -15.16 1.12 -3.59
C CYS A 140 -13.64 0.96 -3.71
N PRO A 141 -12.83 1.73 -2.95
CA PRO A 141 -11.37 1.66 -3.03
C PRO A 141 -10.81 0.25 -2.82
N ASN A 142 -11.42 -0.52 -1.91
CA ASN A 142 -10.99 -1.88 -1.60
C ASN A 142 -11.21 -2.82 -2.80
N CYS A 143 -12.42 -2.87 -3.35
CA CYS A 143 -12.72 -3.68 -4.54
C CYS A 143 -11.93 -3.22 -5.76
N HIS A 144 -11.65 -1.91 -5.89
CA HIS A 144 -10.83 -1.42 -6.97
C HIS A 144 -9.40 -1.95 -6.89
N ARG A 145 -8.77 -1.89 -5.70
CA ARG A 145 -7.42 -2.44 -5.49
C ARG A 145 -7.39 -3.96 -5.65
N GLU A 146 -8.42 -4.67 -5.20
CA GLU A 146 -8.53 -6.13 -5.37
C GLU A 146 -8.65 -6.53 -6.85
N LEU A 147 -9.41 -5.78 -7.67
CA LEU A 147 -9.44 -5.97 -9.13
C LEU A 147 -8.07 -5.67 -9.79
N HIS A 148 -7.24 -4.85 -9.14
CA HIS A 148 -5.90 -4.54 -9.64
C HIS A 148 -4.83 -5.57 -9.26
N LEU A 149 -4.84 -6.01 -8.00
CA LEU A 149 -3.72 -6.69 -7.34
C LEU A 149 -4.13 -8.00 -6.64
N GLY A 150 -5.43 -8.27 -6.50
CA GLY A 150 -5.93 -9.40 -5.75
C GLY A 150 -5.68 -10.73 -6.48
N ALA A 151 -5.40 -11.77 -5.70
CA ALA A 151 -5.20 -13.12 -6.22
C ALA A 151 -6.42 -13.67 -6.99
N ASN A 152 -7.62 -13.19 -6.65
CA ASN A 152 -8.88 -13.57 -7.30
C ASN A 152 -9.39 -12.50 -8.28
N SER A 153 -8.53 -11.58 -8.73
CA SER A 153 -8.93 -10.46 -9.58
C SER A 153 -9.66 -10.89 -10.85
N ASP A 154 -9.20 -11.96 -11.51
CA ASP A 154 -9.83 -12.52 -12.72
C ASP A 154 -11.22 -13.10 -12.44
N ASP A 155 -11.39 -13.85 -11.35
CA ASP A 155 -12.69 -14.41 -10.98
C ASP A 155 -13.69 -13.32 -10.63
N ILE A 156 -13.23 -12.29 -9.91
CA ILE A 156 -14.05 -11.12 -9.60
C ILE A 156 -14.43 -10.41 -10.89
N ALA A 157 -13.47 -10.16 -11.78
CA ALA A 157 -13.69 -9.53 -13.08
C ALA A 157 -14.72 -10.30 -13.92
N TYR A 158 -14.61 -11.62 -13.96
CA TYR A 158 -15.56 -12.48 -14.65
C TYR A 158 -16.96 -12.40 -14.05
N SER A 159 -17.07 -12.39 -12.71
CA SER A 159 -18.36 -12.30 -12.01
C SER A 159 -19.13 -11.00 -12.34
N LEU A 160 -18.42 -9.91 -12.63
CA LEU A 160 -19.02 -8.61 -12.93
C LEU A 160 -19.92 -8.66 -14.18
N TYR A 161 -19.54 -9.43 -15.21
CA TYR A 161 -20.35 -9.57 -16.43
C TYR A 161 -21.73 -10.20 -16.17
N THR A 162 -21.87 -10.95 -15.07
CA THR A 162 -23.17 -11.51 -14.67
C THR A 162 -23.96 -10.59 -13.75
N LYS A 163 -23.28 -9.76 -12.95
CA LYS A 163 -23.90 -8.85 -11.96
C LYS A 163 -24.35 -7.53 -12.58
N VAL A 164 -23.62 -7.03 -13.56
CA VAL A 164 -23.81 -5.68 -14.12
C VAL A 164 -24.27 -5.81 -15.58
N GLY A 165 -25.58 -5.71 -15.79
CA GLY A 165 -26.21 -6.04 -17.07
C GLY A 165 -25.83 -5.14 -18.26
N ARG A 166 -25.19 -3.99 -18.04
CA ARG A 166 -24.69 -3.13 -19.12
C ARG A 166 -23.32 -3.56 -19.66
N LEU A 167 -22.60 -4.44 -18.96
CA LEU A 167 -21.26 -4.83 -19.36
C LEU A 167 -21.29 -5.75 -20.58
N VAL A 168 -20.36 -5.52 -21.51
CA VAL A 168 -20.14 -6.34 -22.70
C VAL A 168 -18.67 -6.73 -22.71
N ARG A 169 -18.38 -8.03 -22.85
CA ARG A 169 -17.01 -8.54 -22.82
C ARG A 169 -16.23 -8.11 -24.07
N GLU A 170 -15.04 -7.57 -23.85
CA GLU A 170 -14.08 -7.09 -24.87
C GLU A 170 -12.78 -7.91 -24.88
#